data_AF-A0A8T4NM07-F1
#
_entry.id   AF-A0A8T4NM07-F1
#
_cell.length_a   1.000
_cell.length_b   1.000
_cell.length_c   1.000
_cell.angle_alpha   90.00
_cell.angle_beta   90.00
_cell.angle_gamma   90.00
#
_symmetry.space_group_name_H-M   'P 1'
#
loop_
_entity.id
_entity.type
_entity.pdbx_description
1 polymer ?
#
loop_
_entity_poly.entity_id
_entity_poly.type
_entity_poly.pdbx_seq_one_letter_code
_entity_poly.pdbx_strand_id
1 'polypeptide(L)' 'MNITHKMDISKEILERMSKINEEVFNLNKLLKKYVREDETGFRCSKCGSSFVYIRRKDKKLLCRKCGNLENIKIEGDNK' A
#
# COMPACT_ATOMS: atom_id res chain seq x y z
N MET A 1 -5.08 -33.48 34.40
CA MET A 1 -5.41 -32.75 33.15
C MET A 1 -4.84 -33.57 31.99
N ASN A 2 -5.70 -34.25 31.22
CA ASN A 2 -5.33 -35.35 30.31
C ASN A 2 -4.58 -34.88 29.06
N ILE A 3 -3.60 -35.68 28.62
CA ILE A 3 -2.71 -35.43 27.46
C ILE A 3 -3.52 -35.23 26.16
N THR A 4 -4.62 -35.95 25.98
CA THR A 4 -5.57 -35.81 24.87
C THR A 4 -6.15 -34.40 24.78
N HIS A 5 -6.53 -33.83 25.93
CA HIS A 5 -7.14 -32.50 25.98
C HIS A 5 -6.14 -31.38 25.65
N LYS A 6 -4.84 -31.61 25.89
CA LYS A 6 -3.75 -30.71 25.45
C LYS A 6 -3.49 -30.83 23.95
N MET A 7 -3.53 -32.03 23.39
CA MET A 7 -3.35 -32.26 21.95
C MET A 7 -4.46 -31.61 21.11
N ASP A 8 -5.71 -31.65 21.58
CA ASP A 8 -6.84 -31.00 20.91
C ASP A 8 -6.70 -29.47 20.86
N ILE A 9 -6.25 -28.85 21.96
CA ILE A 9 -5.98 -27.40 22.02
C ILE A 9 -4.84 -27.02 21.06
N SER A 10 -3.76 -27.81 21.01
CA SER A 10 -2.66 -27.56 20.09
C SER A 10 -3.08 -27.66 18.63
N LYS A 11 -3.95 -28.61 18.29
CA LYS A 11 -4.50 -28.76 16.94
C LYS A 11 -5.37 -27.55 16.54
N GLU A 12 -6.23 -27.09 17.44
CA GLU A 12 -7.07 -25.92 17.21
C GLU A 12 -6.24 -24.65 17.01
N ILE A 13 -5.16 -24.47 17.78
CA ILE A 13 -4.23 -23.34 17.62
C ILE A 13 -3.58 -23.38 16.22
N LEU A 14 -3.11 -24.54 15.77
CA LEU A 14 -2.48 -24.69 14.45
C LEU A 14 -3.45 -24.36 13.31
N GLU A 15 -4.71 -24.81 13.40
CA GLU A 15 -5.73 -24.48 12.40
C GLU A 15 -6.02 -22.97 12.34
N ARG A 16 -6.12 -22.31 13.49
CA ARG A 16 -6.29 -20.83 13.55
C ARG A 16 -5.10 -20.10 12.95
N MET A 17 -3.88 -20.56 13.23
CA MET A 17 -2.66 -19.97 12.69
C MET A 17 -2.57 -20.13 11.17
N SER A 18 -2.99 -21.28 10.64
CA SER A 18 -3.05 -21.51 9.20
C SER A 18 -4.04 -20.55 8.52
N LYS A 19 -5.21 -20.33 9.11
CA LYS A 19 -6.21 -19.38 8.59
C LYS A 19 -5.68 -17.95 8.56
N ILE A 20 -5.03 -17.51 9.65
CA ILE A 20 -4.40 -16.18 9.73
C ILE A 20 -3.34 -16.02 8.63
N ASN A 21 -2.50 -17.03 8.41
CA ASN A 21 -1.49 -16.99 7.35
C ASN A 21 -2.11 -16.85 5.96
N GLU A 22 -3.21 -17.53 5.69
CA GLU A 22 -3.94 -17.43 4.43
C GLU A 22 -4.56 -16.03 4.22
N GLU A 23 -5.17 -15.46 5.27
CA GLU A 23 -5.70 -14.09 5.23
C GLU A 23 -4.61 -13.05 4.98
N VAL A 24 -3.47 -13.16 5.67
CA VAL A 24 -2.31 -12.28 5.49
C VAL A 24 -1.75 -12.40 4.07
N PHE A 25 -1.65 -13.62 3.53
CA PHE A 25 -1.22 -13.84 2.15
C PHE A 25 -2.14 -13.16 1.15
N ASN A 26 -3.46 -13.30 1.33
CA ASN A 26 -4.46 -12.68 0.47
C ASN A 26 -4.42 -11.15 0.56
N LEU A 27 -4.28 -10.58 1.76
CA LEU A 27 -4.10 -9.14 1.95
C LEU A 27 -2.84 -8.63 1.24
N ASN A 28 -1.71 -9.33 1.37
CA ASN A 28 -0.48 -8.96 0.67
C ASN A 28 -0.63 -8.99 -0.86
N LYS A 29 -1.35 -9.98 -1.39
CA LYS A 29 -1.66 -10.05 -2.82
C LYS A 29 -2.51 -8.87 -3.29
N LEU A 30 -3.51 -8.47 -2.49
CA LEU A 30 -4.34 -7.30 -2.77
C LEU A 30 -3.53 -6.01 -2.69
N LEU A 31 -2.69 -5.84 -1.67
CA LEU A 31 -1.81 -4.68 -1.53
C LEU A 31 -0.90 -4.54 -2.76
N LYS A 32 -0.20 -5.61 -3.18
CA LYS A 32 0.64 -5.58 -4.39
C LYS A 32 -0.16 -5.22 -5.66
N LYS A 33 -1.43 -5.62 -5.74
CA LYS A 33 -2.28 -5.33 -6.91
C LYS A 33 -2.74 -3.88 -6.96
N TYR A 34 -3.13 -3.30 -5.82
CA TYR A 34 -3.78 -1.98 -5.76
C TYR A 34 -2.83 -0.85 -5.35
N VAL A 35 -1.82 -1.18 -4.54
CA VAL A 35 -0.68 -0.33 -4.26
C VAL A 35 0.42 -0.74 -5.24
N ARG A 36 0.23 -0.38 -6.52
CA ARG A 36 1.37 -0.36 -7.42
C ARG A 36 2.39 0.61 -6.81
N GLU A 37 3.60 0.12 -6.57
CA GLU A 37 4.79 0.94 -6.40
C GLU A 37 4.99 1.66 -7.73
N ASP A 38 4.23 2.73 -7.96
CA ASP A 38 4.44 3.60 -9.09
C ASP A 38 5.70 4.40 -8.78
N GLU A 39 6.88 3.79 -8.90
CA GLU A 39 8.17 4.49 -8.82
C GLU A 39 8.26 5.63 -9.85
N THR A 40 7.38 5.61 -10.85
CA THR A 40 7.32 6.54 -11.99
C THR A 40 6.10 7.46 -12.00
N GLY A 41 5.15 7.30 -11.08
CA GLY A 41 3.86 7.99 -11.13
C GLY A 41 3.72 9.05 -10.03
N PHE A 42 3.50 10.31 -10.42
CA PHE A 42 3.14 11.33 -9.44
C PHE A 42 1.79 10.97 -8.79
N ARG A 43 1.78 10.85 -7.46
CA ARG A 43 0.56 10.69 -6.66
C ARG A 43 0.50 11.79 -5.61
N CYS A 44 -0.72 12.15 -5.22
CA CYS A 44 -0.91 13.12 -4.15
C CYS A 44 -0.50 12.52 -2.81
N SER A 45 0.47 13.13 -2.13
CA SER A 45 0.90 12.69 -0.79
C SER A 45 -0.22 12.73 0.27
N LYS A 46 -1.19 13.65 0.12
CA LYS A 46 -2.27 13.83 1.09
C LYS A 46 -3.41 12.80 0.98
N CYS A 47 -3.78 12.41 -0.24
CA CYS A 47 -4.98 11.57 -0.45
C CYS A 47 -4.74 10.33 -1.33
N GLY A 48 -3.50 10.09 -1.75
CA GLY A 48 -3.09 8.94 -2.57
C GLY A 48 -3.63 8.95 -4.00
N SER A 49 -4.33 10.01 -4.42
CA SER A 49 -4.90 10.13 -5.76
C SER A 49 -3.80 10.19 -6.83
N SER A 50 -3.93 9.37 -7.86
CA SER A 50 -3.13 9.47 -9.10
C SER A 50 -3.61 10.57 -10.04
N PHE A 51 -4.78 11.16 -9.79
CA PHE A 51 -5.30 12.29 -10.55
C PHE A 51 -4.63 13.60 -10.10
N VAL A 52 -3.42 13.82 -10.61
CA VAL A 52 -2.56 14.95 -10.30
C VAL A 52 -2.08 15.64 -11.58
N TYR A 53 -1.81 16.94 -11.49
CA TYR A 53 -1.32 17.77 -12.58
C TYR A 53 0.05 18.35 -12.24
N ILE A 54 1.03 18.16 -13.13
CA ILE A 54 2.36 18.74 -12.99
C ILE A 54 2.37 20.15 -13.59
N ARG A 55 2.59 21.16 -12.74
CA ARG A 55 2.81 22.53 -13.15
C ARG A 55 4.32 22.76 -13.28
N ARG A 56 4.84 22.61 -14.50
CA ARG A 56 6.29 22.71 -14.78
C ARG A 56 6.88 24.08 -14.45
N LYS A 57 6.11 25.17 -14.64
CA LYS A 57 6.57 26.56 -14.43
C LYS A 57 7.15 26.80 -13.03
N ASP A 58 6.55 26.19 -12.02
CA ASP A 58 6.93 26.35 -10.62
C ASP A 58 7.31 25.01 -9.95
N LYS A 59 7.48 23.95 -10.76
CA LYS A 59 7.84 22.61 -10.31
C LYS A 59 6.93 22.12 -9.17
N LYS A 60 5.62 22.28 -9.35
CA LYS A 60 4.61 21.82 -8.38
C LYS A 60 3.70 20.74 -8.95
N LEU A 61 3.20 19.90 -8.07
CA LEU A 61 2.17 18.91 -8.34
C LEU A 61 0.88 19.34 -7.66
N LEU A 62 -0.20 19.50 -8.44
CA LEU A 62 -1.53 19.81 -7.93
C LEU A 62 -2.42 18.57 -7.94
N CYS A 63 -2.95 18.19 -6.79
CA CYS A 63 -3.99 17.18 -6.69
C CYS A 63 -5.35 17.76 -7.05
N ARG A 64 -5.97 17.22 -8.10
CA ARG A 64 -7.31 17.64 -8.53
C ARG A 64 -8.43 17.15 -7.61
N LYS A 65 -8.19 16.11 -6.82
CA LYS A 65 -9.17 15.54 -5.88
C LYS A 65 -9.30 16.35 -4.59
N CYS A 66 -8.17 16.76 -4.00
CA CYS A 66 -8.17 17.42 -2.69
C CYS A 66 -7.54 18.82 -2.68
N GLY A 67 -7.11 19.32 -3.84
CA GLY A 67 -6.48 20.64 -3.97
C GLY A 67 -5.07 20.74 -3.41
N ASN A 68 -4.48 19.65 -2.89
CA ASN A 68 -3.13 19.65 -2.34
C ASN A 68 -2.11 20.08 -3.40
N LEU A 69 -1.21 20.98 -3.03
CA LEU A 69 -0.15 21.48 -3.90
C LEU A 69 1.19 21.17 -3.24
N GLU A 70 2.02 20.37 -3.90
CA GLU A 70 3.31 19.92 -3.37
C GLU A 70 4.46 20.24 -4.32
N ASN A 71 5.64 20.55 -3.78
CA ASN A 71 6.83 20.80 -4.59
C ASN A 71 7.40 19.46 -5.07
N ILE A 72 7.82 19.41 -6.33
CA ILE A 72 8.43 18.22 -6.92
C ILE A 72 9.76 18.58 -7.57
N LYS A 73 10.71 17.64 -7.53
CA LYS A 73 11.92 17.71 -8.36
C LYS A 73 11.62 17.00 -9.67
N ILE A 74 11.73 17.72 -10.78
CA ILE A 74 11.64 17.14 -12.12
C ILE A 74 13.10 16.99 -12.59
N GLU A 75 13.62 15.76 -12.60
CA GLU A 75 14.91 15.47 -13.22
C GLU A 75 14.74 15.47 -14.73
N GLY A 76 15.48 16.32 -15.45
CA GLY A 76 15.39 16.44 -16.91
C GLY A 76 15.50 17.85 -17.50
N ASP A 77 15.65 18.90 -16.69
CA ASP A 77 15.89 20.28 -17.19
C ASP A 77 17.38 20.58 -17.50
N ASN A 78 18.20 19.57 -17.74
CA ASN A 78 19.54 19.76 -18.31
C ASN A 78 19.41 19.71 -19.83
N LYS A 79 19.18 20.89 -20.42
CA LYS A 79 19.42 21.15 -21.85
C LYS A 79 20.90 21.16 -22.16
#